data_AF-A0ABC8L918-F1
#
_entry.id   AF-A0ABC8L918-F1
#
_cell.length_a   1.000
_cell.length_b   1.000
_cell.length_c   1.000
_cell.angle_alpha   90.00
_cell.angle_beta   90.00
_cell.angle_gamma   90.00
#
_symmetry.space_group_name_H-M   'P 1'
#
loop_
_entity.id
_entity.type
_entity.pdbx_description
1 polymer ?
#
loop_
_entity_poly.entity_id
_entity_poly.type
_entity_poly.pdbx_seq_one_letter_code
_entity_poly.pdbx_strand_id
1 'polypeptide(L)'
;MVSIFRCSWFAWSSESLMARVDNLLNGIKWDDKGLAVAIAQNVVTGVVLMQGFANREALSTTITSIKSTFFSRSRSTLWTN
;
A
#
# COMPACT_ATOMS: atom_id res chain seq x y z
N MET A 1 -27.13 2.38 -32.14
CA MET A 1 -26.33 1.17 -31.89
C MET A 1 -24.89 1.60 -31.65
N VAL A 2 -24.52 1.77 -30.37
CA VAL A 2 -23.26 1.40 -29.69
C VAL A 2 -21.95 1.65 -30.49
N SER A 3 -20.94 2.43 -30.10
CA SER A 3 -20.58 3.03 -28.82
C SER A 3 -19.40 4.02 -28.98
N ILE A 4 -19.52 5.15 -28.30
CA ILE A 4 -18.52 5.77 -27.40
C ILE A 4 -17.05 5.69 -27.87
N PHE A 5 -16.60 6.73 -28.58
CA PHE A 5 -15.21 7.20 -28.52
C PHE A 5 -14.95 7.75 -27.11
N ARG A 6 -14.53 6.89 -26.19
CA ARG A 6 -14.08 7.31 -24.86
C ARG A 6 -12.63 7.76 -24.96
N CYS A 7 -12.37 9.02 -24.62
CA CYS A 7 -11.05 9.59 -24.44
C CYS A 7 -10.09 8.65 -23.69
N SER A 8 -9.05 8.19 -24.39
CA SER A 8 -8.02 7.23 -23.95
C SER A 8 -6.87 7.86 -23.14
N TRP A 9 -7.06 9.01 -22.52
CA TRP A 9 -5.97 9.70 -21.81
C TRP A 9 -5.97 9.51 -20.29
N PHE A 10 -7.07 9.00 -19.70
CA PHE A 10 -7.21 8.91 -18.24
C PHE A 10 -7.21 7.47 -17.68
N ALA A 11 -7.21 6.45 -18.54
CA ALA A 11 -7.27 5.04 -18.14
C ALA A 11 -5.90 4.36 -17.96
N TRP A 12 -4.79 5.03 -18.31
CA TRP A 12 -3.45 4.42 -18.27
C TRP A 12 -2.80 4.43 -16.87
N SER A 13 -3.32 5.23 -15.94
CA SER A 13 -2.67 5.49 -14.65
C SER A 13 -2.92 4.40 -13.59
N SER A 14 -4.10 3.76 -13.56
CA SER A 14 -4.42 2.80 -12.49
C SER A 14 -3.82 1.40 -12.71
N GLU A 15 -3.80 0.92 -13.95
CA GLU A 15 -3.28 -0.42 -14.28
C GLU A 15 -1.76 -0.51 -14.05
N SER A 16 -1.05 0.55 -14.45
CA SER A 16 0.40 0.67 -14.27
C SER A 16 0.79 0.85 -12.80
N LEU A 17 -0.04 1.52 -12.00
CA LEU A 17 0.19 1.68 -10.56
C LEU A 17 0.15 0.34 -9.84
N MET A 18 -0.88 -0.48 -10.09
CA MET A 18 -1.01 -1.79 -9.42
C MET A 18 0.13 -2.73 -9.78
N ALA A 19 0.57 -2.75 -11.04
CA ALA A 19 1.75 -3.52 -11.46
C ALA A 19 3.04 -3.06 -10.75
N ARG A 20 3.18 -1.75 -10.45
CA ARG A 20 4.31 -1.23 -9.67
C ARG A 20 4.20 -1.62 -8.20
N VAL A 21 3.00 -1.61 -7.63
CA VAL A 21 2.75 -2.08 -6.26
C VAL A 21 3.12 -3.55 -6.13
N ASP A 22 2.70 -4.41 -7.05
CA ASP A 22 3.04 -5.84 -7.00
C ASP A 22 4.55 -6.08 -7.09
N ASN A 23 5.24 -5.36 -7.97
CA ASN A 23 6.70 -5.41 -8.05
C ASN A 23 7.36 -4.97 -6.74
N LEU A 24 6.86 -3.91 -6.09
CA LEU A 24 7.35 -3.47 -4.79
C LEU A 24 7.10 -4.54 -3.71
N LEU A 25 5.90 -5.12 -3.66
CA LEU A 25 5.54 -6.15 -2.68
C LEU A 25 6.36 -7.43 -2.82
N ASN A 26 6.78 -7.76 -4.04
CA ASN A 26 7.64 -8.92 -4.30
C ASN A 26 9.10 -8.67 -3.89
N GLY A 27 9.56 -7.43 -3.87
CA GLY A 27 10.90 -7.07 -3.42
C GLY A 27 11.06 -6.97 -1.89
N ILE A 28 9.96 -6.96 -1.14
CA ILE A 28 9.99 -6.85 0.33
C ILE A 28 10.33 -8.20 0.96
N LYS A 29 11.24 -8.19 1.93
CA LYS A 29 11.52 -9.35 2.79
C LYS A 29 10.41 -9.48 3.84
N TRP A 30 9.63 -10.55 3.71
CA TRP A 30 8.57 -10.90 4.65
C TRP A 30 9.11 -11.84 5.73
N ASP A 31 8.58 -11.73 6.94
CA ASP A 31 8.80 -12.68 8.03
C ASP A 31 8.00 -13.98 7.82
N ASP A 32 8.24 -15.02 8.64
CA ASP A 32 7.57 -16.33 8.54
C ASP A 32 6.03 -16.23 8.62
N LYS A 33 5.54 -15.14 9.21
CA LYS A 33 4.10 -14.84 9.37
C LYS A 33 3.54 -13.95 8.25
N GLY A 34 4.33 -13.66 7.20
CA GLY A 34 3.92 -12.78 6.10
C GLY A 34 3.84 -11.30 6.50
N LEU A 35 4.64 -10.88 7.49
CA LEU A 35 4.64 -9.52 8.03
C LEU A 35 5.95 -8.80 7.69
N ALA A 36 5.86 -7.52 7.38
CA ALA A 36 7.00 -6.62 7.20
C ALA A 36 6.95 -5.51 8.25
N VAL A 37 8.13 -4.98 8.61
CA VAL A 37 8.22 -3.80 9.48
C VAL A 37 7.94 -2.56 8.65
N ALA A 38 7.02 -1.72 9.12
CA ALA A 38 6.67 -0.44 8.52
C ALA A 38 7.05 0.69 9.47
N ILE A 39 7.75 1.71 8.97
CA ILE A 39 8.16 2.88 9.75
C ILE A 39 7.49 4.11 9.15
N ALA A 40 6.65 4.78 9.95
CA ALA A 40 6.06 6.06 9.58
C ALA A 40 7.01 7.18 10.00
N GLN A 41 7.43 7.99 9.03
CA GLN A 41 8.33 9.11 9.23
C GLN A 41 7.71 10.39 8.68
N ASN A 42 8.01 11.50 9.33
CA ASN A 42 7.65 12.81 8.79
C ASN A 42 8.49 13.10 7.54
N VAL A 43 7.81 13.42 6.43
CA VAL A 43 8.46 13.65 5.12
C VAL A 43 9.39 14.87 5.09
N VAL A 44 9.14 15.88 5.93
CA VAL A 44 9.93 17.13 5.94
C VAL A 44 11.08 17.03 6.93
N THR A 45 10.81 16.55 8.14
CA THR A 45 11.79 16.57 9.23
C THR A 45 12.61 15.28 9.32
N GLY A 46 12.16 14.19 8.68
CA GLY A 46 12.78 12.86 8.79
C GLY A 46 12.58 12.20 10.16
N VAL A 47 11.80 12.82 11.06
CA VAL A 47 11.55 12.28 12.39
C VAL A 47 10.69 11.02 12.27
N VAL A 48 11.15 9.93 12.89
CA VAL A 48 10.38 8.70 13.02
C VAL A 48 9.23 8.94 13.99
N LEU A 49 8.00 8.84 13.49
CA LEU A 49 6.78 9.04 14.27
C LEU A 49 6.34 7.74 14.93
N MET A 50 6.36 6.64 14.17
CA MET A 50 5.86 5.35 14.61
C MET A 50 6.56 4.20 13.88
N GLN A 51 6.69 3.08 14.58
CA GLN A 51 7.03 1.79 14.01
C GLN A 51 5.85 0.83 14.20
N GLY A 52 5.50 0.10 13.14
CA GLY A 52 4.47 -0.93 13.16
C GLY A 52 4.82 -2.11 12.27
N PHE A 53 3.86 -3.03 12.15
CA PHE A 53 3.93 -4.13 11.18
C PHE A 53 2.87 -3.90 10.10
N ALA A 54 3.14 -4.34 8.89
CA ALA A 54 2.19 -4.34 7.79
C ALA A 54 2.25 -5.70 7.09
N ASN A 55 1.09 -6.23 6.69
CA ASN A 55 1.00 -7.36 5.78
C ASN A 55 0.87 -6.84 4.33
N ARG A 56 0.87 -7.75 3.35
CA ARG A 56 0.72 -7.40 1.93
C ARG A 56 -0.57 -6.60 1.65
N GLU A 57 -1.67 -6.97 2.32
CA GLU A 57 -2.97 -6.31 2.20
C GLU A 57 -2.96 -4.90 2.78
N ALA A 58 -2.33 -4.68 3.94
CA ALA A 58 -2.22 -3.38 4.58
C ALA A 58 -1.46 -2.39 3.68
N LEU A 59 -0.40 -2.83 3.01
CA LEU A 59 0.35 -1.99 2.08
C LEU A 59 -0.47 -1.65 0.83
N SER A 60 -1.14 -2.63 0.23
CA SER A 60 -2.04 -2.38 -0.90
C SER A 60 -3.17 -1.40 -0.54
N THR A 61 -3.76 -1.57 0.64
CA THR A 61 -4.77 -0.66 1.19
C THR A 61 -4.21 0.73 1.46
N THR A 62 -2.97 0.82 1.96
CA THR A 62 -2.29 2.11 2.23
C THR A 62 -2.14 2.93 0.95
N ILE A 63 -1.74 2.27 -0.14
CA ILE A 63 -1.53 2.94 -1.43
C ILE A 63 -2.86 3.35 -2.06
N THR A 64 -3.88 2.48 -1.95
CA THR A 64 -5.21 2.74 -2.54
C THR A 64 -5.97 3.82 -1.76
N SER A 65 -5.93 3.76 -0.43
CA SER A 65 -6.66 4.69 0.45
C SER A 65 -5.90 5.98 0.75
N ILE A 66 -4.58 6.00 0.48
CA ILE A 66 -3.68 7.11 0.82
C ILE A 66 -3.68 7.38 2.34
N LYS A 67 -3.97 6.35 3.13
CA LYS A 67 -3.96 6.40 4.60
C LYS A 67 -3.02 5.33 5.14
N SER A 68 -2.35 5.64 6.24
CA SER A 68 -1.42 4.68 6.85
C SER A 68 -2.22 3.52 7.45
N THR A 69 -2.14 2.34 6.84
CA THR A 69 -2.74 1.10 7.36
C THR A 69 -1.65 0.18 7.89
N PHE A 70 -1.82 -0.26 9.14
CA PHE A 70 -0.96 -1.22 9.82
C PHE A 70 -1.71 -2.51 10.10
N PHE A 71 -0.95 -3.57 10.41
CA PHE A 71 -1.47 -4.85 10.84
C PHE A 71 -1.12 -5.10 12.31
N SER A 72 -2.14 -5.32 13.15
CA SER A 72 -1.96 -5.65 14.55
C SER A 72 -1.71 -7.14 14.72
N ARG A 73 -0.53 -7.53 15.21
CA ARG A 73 -0.16 -8.94 15.43
C ARG A 73 -0.99 -9.63 16.52
N SER A 74 -1.44 -8.89 17.53
CA SER A 74 -2.19 -9.45 18.66
C SER A 74 -3.67 -9.63 18.37
N ARG A 75 -4.24 -8.73 17.56
CA ARG A 75 -5.66 -8.76 17.18
C ARG A 75 -5.90 -9.39 15.81
N SER A 76 -4.83 -9.64 15.04
CA SER A 76 -4.88 -10.11 13.66
C SER A 76 -5.80 -9.26 12.77
N THR A 77 -5.86 -7.95 13.04
CA THR A 77 -6.72 -6.99 12.33
C THR A 77 -5.92 -5.88 11.69
N LEU A 78 -6.46 -5.36 10.59
CA LEU A 78 -5.99 -4.14 9.95
C LEU A 78 -6.42 -2.92 10.78
N TRP A 79 -5.51 -1.99 10.99
CA TRP A 79 -5.77 -0.71 11.64
C TRP A 79 -5.34 0.41 10.71
N THR A 80 -6.31 1.18 10.24
CA THR A 80 -6.09 2.38 9.43
C THR A 80 -6.19 3.62 10.32
N ASN A 81 -5.25 4.55 10.16
CA ASN A 81 -5.31 5.89 10.74
C ASN A 81 -6.03 6.88 9.82
#